data_AF-A0A5C2HX71-F1
#
_entry.id   AF-A0A5C2HX71-F1
#
_cell.length_a   1.000
_cell.length_b   1.000
_cell.length_c   1.000
_cell.angle_alpha   90.00
_cell.angle_beta   90.00
_cell.angle_gamma   90.00
#
_symmetry.space_group_name_H-M   'P 1'
#
loop_
_entity.id
_entity.type
_entity.pdbx_description
1 polymer ?
#
loop_
_entity_poly.entity_id
_entity_poly.type
_entity_poly.pdbx_seq_one_letter_code
_entity_poly.pdbx_strand_id
1 'polypeptide(L)'
;MLKQTIAATALGLLVACSITPEQKASLYIKDAQSDLEIAKSKGYSGSDASNSLQQAQAQLAKGQYGPAITLAKQSQFQSAEAIMHADAMEMIQAAKAMLKQAGNHAWRDTGKMIQQAQELFDQKRYADSLVISQQAKRQSELALAQYAQYKGAADRF
;
A
#
# COMPACT_ATOMS: atom_id res chain seq x y z
N MET A 1 27.97 57.95 -34.87
CA MET A 1 27.46 58.44 -33.57
C MET A 1 25.98 58.05 -33.51
N LEU A 2 25.60 56.86 -33.04
CA LEU A 2 25.37 56.43 -31.65
C LEU A 2 24.23 57.19 -30.93
N LYS A 3 23.18 56.42 -30.57
CA LYS A 3 22.15 56.57 -29.51
C LYS A 3 20.72 56.72 -30.03
N GLN A 4 19.69 56.02 -29.53
CA GLN A 4 19.59 54.89 -28.60
C GLN A 4 18.15 54.35 -28.72
N THR A 5 18.02 53.04 -28.89
CA THR A 5 16.77 52.29 -28.82
C THR A 5 16.35 52.18 -27.35
N ILE A 6 15.18 52.71 -26.97
CA ILE A 6 14.60 52.44 -25.66
C ILE A 6 13.72 51.19 -25.78
N ALA A 7 14.25 50.09 -25.26
CA ALA A 7 13.56 48.86 -25.02
C ALA A 7 12.43 49.09 -23.99
N ALA A 8 11.19 48.84 -24.39
CA ALA A 8 10.06 48.72 -23.46
C ALA A 8 10.15 47.35 -22.79
N THR A 9 10.84 47.37 -21.65
CA THR A 9 10.59 46.64 -20.41
C THR A 9 9.72 45.40 -20.51
N ALA A 10 10.40 44.25 -20.39
CA ALA A 10 9.83 42.98 -20.01
C ALA A 10 8.96 43.13 -18.75
N LEU A 11 7.64 42.98 -18.89
CA LEU A 11 6.79 42.59 -17.77
C LEU A 11 7.08 41.12 -17.49
N GLY A 12 8.01 40.89 -16.56
CA GLY A 12 8.22 39.59 -15.95
C GLY A 12 6.95 39.16 -15.22
N LEU A 13 6.19 38.26 -15.83
CA LEU A 13 5.17 37.49 -15.14
C LEU A 13 5.89 36.51 -14.20
N LEU A 14 6.05 36.92 -12.94
CA LEU A 14 6.31 36.01 -11.84
C LEU A 14 5.11 35.06 -11.72
N VAL A 15 5.12 33.98 -12.51
CA VAL A 15 4.27 32.82 -12.27
C VAL A 15 4.84 32.17 -11.02
N ALA A 16 4.30 32.55 -9.86
CA ALA A 16 4.37 31.71 -8.67
C ALA A 16 3.93 30.30 -9.11
N CYS A 17 4.76 29.30 -8.86
CA CYS A 17 4.57 27.93 -9.32
C CYS A 17 3.39 27.27 -8.56
N SER A 18 2.16 27.71 -8.87
CA SER A 18 0.93 27.09 -8.38
C SER A 18 0.45 26.10 -9.42
N ILE A 19 0.49 24.81 -9.08
CA ILE A 19 -0.08 23.72 -9.88
C ILE A 19 -1.53 24.05 -10.25
N THR A 20 -1.88 23.97 -11.53
CA THR A 20 -3.25 24.22 -11.98
C THR A 20 -4.20 23.13 -11.47
N PRO A 21 -5.51 23.40 -11.32
CA PRO A 21 -6.47 22.37 -10.93
C PRO A 21 -6.45 21.14 -11.84
N GLU A 22 -6.20 21.35 -13.13
CA GLU A 22 -6.03 20.28 -14.12
C GLU A 22 -4.79 19.43 -13.84
N GLN A 23 -3.63 20.06 -13.64
CA GLN A 23 -2.39 19.36 -13.30
C GLN A 23 -2.54 18.58 -12.00
N LYS A 24 -3.22 19.16 -11.01
CA LYS A 24 -3.53 18.50 -9.73
C LYS A 24 -4.41 17.27 -9.94
N ALA A 25 -5.48 17.38 -10.73
CA ALA A 25 -6.36 16.26 -11.02
C ALA A 25 -5.64 15.14 -11.79
N SER A 26 -4.82 15.49 -12.77
CA SER A 26 -4.00 14.56 -13.54
C SER A 26 -3.03 13.79 -12.64
N LEU A 27 -2.38 14.47 -11.69
CA LEU A 27 -1.50 13.83 -10.71
C LEU A 27 -2.23 12.77 -9.88
N TYR A 28 -3.38 13.10 -9.29
CA TYR A 28 -4.17 12.14 -8.50
C TYR A 28 -4.64 10.94 -9.34
N ILE A 29 -5.01 11.15 -10.60
CA ILE A 29 -5.38 10.05 -11.50
C ILE A 29 -4.18 9.16 -11.80
N LYS A 30 -2.99 9.74 -12.00
CA LYS A 30 -1.77 8.98 -12.24
C LYS A 30 -1.35 8.16 -11.02
N ASP A 31 -1.46 8.73 -9.82
CA ASP A 31 -1.18 8.01 -8.58
C ASP A 31 -2.20 6.87 -8.39
N ALA A 32 -3.49 7.12 -8.62
CA ALA A 32 -4.54 6.10 -8.59
C ALA A 32 -4.33 4.96 -9.60
N GLN A 33 -3.83 5.27 -10.80
CA GLN A 33 -3.43 4.27 -11.80
C GLN A 33 -2.31 3.38 -11.26
N SER A 34 -1.27 3.99 -10.69
CA SER A 34 -0.14 3.26 -10.12
C SER A 34 -0.60 2.31 -9.00
N ASP A 35 -1.43 2.81 -8.07
CA ASP A 35 -1.94 2.01 -6.95
C ASP A 35 -2.82 0.84 -7.45
N LEU A 36 -3.63 1.07 -8.49
CA LEU A 36 -4.46 0.03 -9.09
C LEU A 36 -3.61 -1.06 -9.75
N GLU A 37 -2.53 -0.69 -10.44
CA GLU A 37 -1.62 -1.67 -11.06
C GLU A 37 -0.88 -2.50 -9.99
N ILE A 38 -0.46 -1.88 -8.89
CA ILE A 38 0.09 -2.59 -7.72
C ILE A 38 -0.94 -3.57 -7.16
N ALA A 39 -2.19 -3.13 -6.95
CA ALA A 39 -3.26 -4.00 -6.47
C ALA A 39 -3.49 -5.19 -7.41
N LYS A 40 -3.55 -4.96 -8.73
CA LYS A 40 -3.68 -6.03 -9.73
C LYS A 40 -2.54 -7.03 -9.69
N SER A 41 -1.30 -6.55 -9.55
CA SER A 41 -0.13 -7.43 -9.41
C SER A 41 -0.20 -8.35 -8.19
N LYS A 42 -0.97 -7.96 -7.16
CA LYS A 42 -1.23 -8.75 -5.95
C LYS A 42 -2.48 -9.64 -6.08
N GLY A 43 -3.05 -9.75 -7.28
CA GLY A 43 -4.19 -10.62 -7.59
C GLY A 43 -5.57 -9.97 -7.42
N TYR A 44 -5.65 -8.65 -7.21
CA TYR A 44 -6.92 -7.94 -7.15
C TYR A 44 -7.54 -7.75 -8.56
N SER A 45 -8.77 -8.20 -8.76
CA SER A 45 -9.50 -8.01 -10.03
C SER A 45 -10.19 -6.65 -10.15
N GLY A 46 -10.42 -5.97 -9.02
CA GLY A 46 -10.61 -4.54 -8.90
C GLY A 46 -11.63 -3.83 -9.76
N SER A 47 -12.87 -4.32 -9.81
CA SER A 47 -13.98 -3.60 -10.47
C SER A 47 -14.17 -2.21 -9.90
N ASP A 48 -14.19 -2.04 -8.58
CA ASP A 48 -14.66 -0.80 -7.96
C ASP A 48 -13.61 0.33 -8.07
N ALA A 49 -12.34 0.02 -7.78
CA ALA A 49 -11.24 0.96 -7.95
C ALA A 49 -11.07 1.37 -9.42
N SER A 50 -11.19 0.41 -10.34
CA SER A 50 -11.15 0.66 -11.78
C SER A 50 -12.32 1.53 -12.25
N ASN A 51 -13.53 1.26 -11.77
CA ASN A 51 -14.73 2.05 -12.10
C ASN A 51 -14.59 3.51 -11.61
N SER A 52 -14.16 3.72 -10.37
CA SER A 52 -13.91 5.06 -9.82
C SER A 52 -12.84 5.81 -10.65
N LEU A 53 -11.79 5.12 -11.08
CA LEU A 53 -10.73 5.69 -11.90
C LEU A 53 -11.21 6.10 -13.30
N GLN A 54 -12.00 5.23 -13.96
CA GLN A 54 -12.60 5.54 -15.26
C GLN A 54 -13.54 6.75 -15.16
N GLN A 55 -14.34 6.84 -14.09
CA GLN A 55 -15.18 8.01 -13.85
C GLN A 55 -14.33 9.26 -13.60
N ALA A 56 -13.22 9.17 -12.85
CA ALA A 56 -12.30 10.28 -12.63
C ALA A 56 -11.74 10.83 -13.96
N GLN A 57 -11.30 9.93 -14.85
CA GLN A 57 -10.81 10.29 -16.18
C GLN A 57 -11.91 10.96 -17.03
N ALA A 58 -13.14 10.45 -16.97
CA ALA A 58 -14.26 11.06 -17.67
C ALA A 58 -14.60 12.48 -17.17
N GLN A 59 -14.46 12.73 -15.85
CA GLN A 59 -14.66 14.07 -15.29
C GLN A 59 -13.52 15.02 -15.63
N LEU A 60 -12.27 14.53 -15.66
CA LEU A 60 -11.12 15.31 -16.10
C LEU A 60 -11.32 15.78 -17.56
N ALA A 61 -11.75 14.90 -18.45
CA ALA A 61 -12.01 15.22 -19.86
C ALA A 61 -13.12 16.27 -20.05
N LYS A 62 -14.03 16.42 -19.06
CA LYS A 62 -15.08 17.45 -19.04
C LYS A 62 -14.62 18.77 -18.40
N GLY A 63 -13.36 18.88 -17.98
CA GLY A 63 -12.86 20.03 -17.20
C GLY A 63 -13.37 20.08 -15.76
N GLN A 64 -14.00 19.00 -15.27
CA GLN A 64 -14.55 18.92 -13.91
C GLN A 64 -13.50 18.40 -12.92
N TYR A 65 -12.52 19.25 -12.60
CA TYR A 65 -11.34 18.86 -11.82
C TYR A 65 -11.65 18.45 -10.37
N GLY A 66 -12.60 19.11 -9.70
CA GLY A 66 -13.00 18.77 -8.33
C GLY A 66 -13.58 17.34 -8.21
N PRO A 67 -14.61 17.00 -9.00
CA PRO A 67 -15.12 15.64 -9.09
C PRO A 67 -14.06 14.61 -9.51
N ALA A 68 -13.21 14.96 -10.50
CA ALA A 68 -12.12 14.09 -10.94
C ALA A 68 -11.16 13.72 -9.79
N ILE A 69 -10.72 14.71 -9.00
CA ILE A 69 -9.85 14.48 -7.83
C ILE A 69 -10.55 13.59 -6.79
N THR A 70 -11.83 13.82 -6.53
CA THR A 70 -12.59 13.05 -5.53
C THR A 70 -12.68 11.57 -5.92
N LEU A 71 -13.03 11.30 -7.17
CA LEU A 71 -13.11 9.94 -7.71
C LEU A 71 -11.73 9.27 -7.79
N ALA A 72 -10.68 10.01 -8.13
CA ALA A 72 -9.31 9.50 -8.11
C ALA A 72 -8.88 9.08 -6.70
N LYS A 73 -9.14 9.91 -5.68
CA LYS A 73 -8.88 9.56 -4.27
C LYS A 73 -9.67 8.36 -3.80
N GLN A 74 -10.93 8.24 -4.22
CA GLN A 74 -11.75 7.07 -3.95
C GLN A 74 -11.12 5.80 -4.55
N SER A 75 -10.65 5.87 -5.79
CA SER A 75 -9.92 4.78 -6.43
C SER A 75 -8.64 4.43 -5.68
N GLN A 76 -7.84 5.41 -5.23
CA GLN A 76 -6.65 5.18 -4.40
C GLN A 76 -6.99 4.45 -3.11
N PHE A 77 -8.03 4.90 -2.40
CA PHE A 77 -8.47 4.26 -1.16
C PHE A 77 -8.89 2.80 -1.39
N GLN A 78 -9.67 2.55 -2.44
CA GLN A 78 -10.11 1.19 -2.80
C GLN A 78 -8.93 0.29 -3.20
N SER A 79 -7.96 0.83 -3.94
CA SER A 79 -6.73 0.10 -4.29
C SER A 79 -5.86 -0.19 -3.07
N ALA A 80 -5.69 0.78 -2.16
CA ALA A 80 -4.93 0.61 -0.93
C ALA A 80 -5.56 -0.44 0.00
N GLU A 81 -6.88 -0.44 0.14
CA GLU A 81 -7.60 -1.46 0.90
C GLU A 81 -7.38 -2.86 0.29
N ALA A 82 -7.46 -2.98 -1.03
CA ALA A 82 -7.21 -4.24 -1.72
C ALA A 82 -5.76 -4.75 -1.54
N ILE A 83 -4.78 -3.84 -1.60
CA ILE A 83 -3.37 -4.16 -1.33
C ILE A 83 -3.23 -4.67 0.11
N MET A 84 -3.79 -3.97 1.10
CA MET A 84 -3.73 -4.38 2.50
C MET A 84 -4.40 -5.72 2.74
N HIS A 85 -5.54 -5.98 2.10
CA HIS A 85 -6.20 -7.28 2.15
C HIS A 85 -5.27 -8.38 1.64
N ALA A 86 -4.64 -8.20 0.47
CA ALA A 86 -3.72 -9.18 -0.09
C ALA A 86 -2.51 -9.42 0.83
N ASP A 87 -1.89 -8.35 1.33
CA ASP A 87 -0.72 -8.42 2.23
C ASP A 87 -1.05 -9.11 3.55
N ALA A 88 -2.21 -8.79 4.15
CA ALA A 88 -2.66 -9.40 5.39
C ALA A 88 -2.94 -10.90 5.22
N MET A 89 -3.59 -11.29 4.11
CA MET A 89 -3.84 -12.69 3.78
C MET A 89 -2.53 -13.46 3.62
N GLU A 90 -1.59 -12.93 2.82
CA GLU A 90 -0.28 -13.54 2.59
C GLU A 90 0.48 -13.72 3.91
N MET A 91 0.50 -12.69 4.76
CA MET A 91 1.21 -12.74 6.04
C MET A 91 0.59 -13.73 7.03
N ILE A 92 -0.73 -13.85 7.09
CA ILE A 92 -1.39 -14.90 7.88
C ILE A 92 -0.93 -16.28 7.42
N GLN A 93 -0.86 -16.52 6.11
CA GLN A 93 -0.39 -17.81 5.58
C GLN A 93 1.09 -18.05 5.89
N ALA A 94 1.93 -17.02 5.76
CA ALA A 94 3.34 -17.09 6.13
C ALA A 94 3.53 -17.41 7.63
N ALA A 95 2.75 -16.76 8.51
CA ALA A 95 2.77 -17.03 9.95
C ALA A 95 2.34 -18.48 10.26
N LYS A 96 1.29 -18.99 9.61
CA LYS A 96 0.86 -20.39 9.74
C LYS A 96 1.94 -21.38 9.28
N ALA A 97 2.58 -21.10 8.15
CA ALA A 97 3.66 -21.93 7.63
C ALA A 97 4.85 -21.97 8.60
N MET A 98 5.26 -20.83 9.14
CA MET A 98 6.34 -20.75 10.12
C MET A 98 5.99 -21.44 11.44
N LEU A 99 4.77 -21.29 11.94
CA LEU A 99 4.31 -22.01 13.12
C LEU A 99 4.38 -23.53 12.91
N LYS A 100 3.96 -24.00 11.72
CA LYS A 100 4.06 -25.42 11.34
C LYS A 100 5.51 -25.90 11.30
N GLN A 101 6.43 -25.09 10.79
CA GLN A 101 7.87 -25.41 10.79
C GLN A 101 8.44 -25.46 12.22
N ALA A 102 8.07 -24.51 13.08
CA ALA A 102 8.49 -24.48 14.47
C ALA A 102 7.98 -25.69 15.27
N GLY A 103 6.82 -26.24 14.90
CA GLY A 103 6.25 -27.43 15.52
C GLY A 103 6.14 -27.29 17.03
N ASN A 104 6.67 -28.26 17.78
CA ASN A 104 6.61 -28.27 19.24
C ASN A 104 7.52 -27.25 19.92
N HIS A 105 8.37 -26.55 19.17
CA HIS A 105 9.28 -25.53 19.68
C HIS A 105 8.63 -24.14 19.67
N ALA A 106 7.48 -23.99 19.00
CA ALA A 106 6.77 -22.73 18.94
C ALA A 106 6.35 -22.25 20.33
N TRP A 107 6.35 -20.94 20.52
CA TRP A 107 5.81 -20.35 21.74
C TRP A 107 4.30 -20.60 21.82
N ARG A 108 3.80 -20.85 23.05
CA ARG A 108 2.43 -21.32 23.30
C ARG A 108 1.36 -20.41 22.70
N ASP A 109 1.59 -19.09 22.72
CA ASP A 109 0.58 -18.12 22.34
C ASP A 109 0.63 -17.74 20.85
N THR A 110 1.63 -18.20 20.09
CA THR A 110 1.77 -17.90 18.65
C THR A 110 0.55 -18.34 17.84
N GLY A 111 0.00 -19.52 18.15
CA GLY A 111 -1.22 -20.02 17.49
C GLY A 111 -2.44 -19.13 17.73
N LYS A 112 -2.59 -18.58 18.95
CA LYS A 112 -3.67 -17.65 19.29
C LYS A 112 -3.51 -16.31 18.57
N MET A 113 -2.27 -15.83 18.41
CA MET A 113 -2.01 -14.61 17.63
C MET A 113 -2.43 -14.77 16.17
N ILE A 114 -2.17 -15.93 15.56
CA ILE A 114 -2.63 -16.21 14.20
C ILE A 114 -4.16 -16.23 14.13
N GLN A 115 -4.84 -16.84 15.09
CA GLN A 115 -6.30 -16.83 15.16
C GLN A 115 -6.84 -15.40 15.30
N GLN A 116 -6.26 -14.59 16.18
CA GLN A 116 -6.62 -13.18 16.33
C GLN A 116 -6.39 -12.39 15.03
N ALA A 117 -5.30 -12.66 14.31
CA ALA A 117 -5.06 -12.03 13.01
C ALA A 117 -6.17 -12.39 11.99
N GLN A 118 -6.62 -13.65 11.98
CA GLN A 118 -7.74 -14.07 11.12
C GLN A 118 -9.04 -13.39 11.50
N GLU A 119 -9.35 -13.27 12.80
CA GLU A 119 -10.55 -12.55 13.25
C GLU A 119 -10.51 -11.06 12.84
N LEU A 120 -9.35 -10.42 12.97
CA LEU A 120 -9.15 -9.04 12.49
C LEU A 120 -9.30 -8.95 10.97
N PHE A 121 -8.80 -9.95 10.24
CA PHE A 121 -8.95 -10.04 8.79
C PHE A 121 -10.43 -10.13 8.39
N ASP A 122 -11.20 -11.01 9.04
CA ASP A 122 -12.63 -11.20 8.78
C ASP A 122 -13.46 -9.94 9.12
N GLN A 123 -12.98 -9.16 10.09
CA GLN A 123 -13.53 -7.83 10.44
C GLN A 123 -13.08 -6.72 9.47
N LYS A 124 -12.37 -7.05 8.39
CA LYS A 124 -11.75 -6.11 7.44
C LYS A 124 -10.72 -5.16 8.06
N ARG A 125 -10.20 -5.47 9.24
CA ARG A 125 -9.13 -4.72 9.92
C ARG A 125 -7.77 -5.20 9.43
N TYR A 126 -7.53 -5.06 8.12
CA TYR A 126 -6.38 -5.67 7.45
C TYR A 126 -5.03 -5.17 8.00
N ALA A 127 -4.92 -3.89 8.33
CA ALA A 127 -3.71 -3.33 8.92
C ALA A 127 -3.37 -3.99 10.28
N ASP A 128 -4.37 -4.13 11.16
CA ASP A 128 -4.18 -4.77 12.47
C ASP A 128 -3.86 -6.27 12.30
N SER A 129 -4.57 -6.95 11.39
CA SER A 129 -4.31 -8.33 11.02
C SER A 129 -2.87 -8.53 10.54
N LEU A 130 -2.38 -7.63 9.67
CA LEU A 130 -1.01 -7.66 9.16
C LEU A 130 0.02 -7.52 10.30
N VAL A 131 -0.20 -6.60 11.24
CA VAL A 131 0.70 -6.41 12.38
C VAL A 131 0.76 -7.65 13.27
N ILE A 132 -0.39 -8.22 13.65
CA ILE A 132 -0.45 -9.39 14.52
C ILE A 132 0.16 -10.62 13.84
N SER A 133 -0.14 -10.84 12.56
CA SER A 133 0.42 -11.96 11.80
C SER A 133 1.94 -11.84 11.62
N GLN A 134 2.48 -10.63 11.38
CA GLN A 134 3.93 -10.40 11.37
C GLN A 134 4.58 -10.72 12.71
N GLN A 135 3.95 -10.33 13.82
CA GLN A 135 4.46 -10.67 15.16
C GLN A 135 4.46 -12.19 15.38
N ALA A 136 3.38 -12.88 15.03
CA ALA A 136 3.30 -14.34 15.15
C ALA A 136 4.35 -15.07 14.30
N LYS A 137 4.60 -14.58 13.07
CA LYS A 137 5.68 -15.06 12.21
C LYS A 137 7.04 -14.93 12.89
N ARG A 138 7.38 -13.74 13.41
CA ARG A 138 8.64 -13.49 14.11
C ARG A 138 8.83 -14.39 15.33
N GLN A 139 7.77 -14.63 16.11
CA GLN A 139 7.85 -15.57 17.25
C GLN A 139 8.17 -17.00 16.81
N SER A 140 7.57 -17.46 15.72
CA SER A 140 7.85 -18.78 15.14
C SER A 140 9.29 -18.89 14.64
N GLU A 141 9.81 -17.84 14.00
CA GLU A 141 11.20 -17.77 13.52
C GLU A 141 12.20 -17.80 14.68
N LEU A 142 11.91 -17.06 15.76
CA LEU A 142 12.74 -17.07 16.97
C LEU A 142 12.76 -18.43 17.65
N ALA A 143 11.61 -19.10 17.74
CA ALA A 143 11.52 -20.46 18.27
C ALA A 143 12.39 -21.46 17.48
N LEU A 144 12.33 -21.40 16.15
CA LEU A 144 13.18 -22.21 15.27
C LEU A 144 14.67 -21.93 15.47
N ALA A 145 15.05 -20.65 15.53
CA ALA A 145 16.44 -20.24 15.74
C ALA A 145 16.97 -20.73 17.11
N GLN A 146 16.17 -20.59 18.17
CA GLN A 146 16.53 -21.09 19.49
C GLN A 146 16.73 -22.60 19.48
N TYR A 147 15.80 -23.36 18.89
CA TYR A 147 15.93 -24.81 18.78
C TYR A 147 17.19 -25.23 18.02
N ALA A 148 17.48 -24.58 16.88
CA ALA A 148 18.69 -24.84 16.10
C ALA A 148 19.98 -24.58 16.90
N GLN A 149 20.01 -23.52 17.73
CA GLN A 149 21.13 -23.23 18.62
C GLN A 149 21.32 -24.31 19.70
N TYR A 150 20.25 -24.77 20.35
CA TYR A 150 20.34 -25.82 21.36
C TYR A 150 20.81 -27.15 20.77
N LYS A 151 20.30 -27.53 19.59
CA LYS A 151 20.76 -28.75 18.91
C LYS A 151 22.23 -28.66 18.51
N GLY A 152 22.64 -27.54 17.91
CA GLY A 152 24.04 -27.33 17.53
C GLY A 152 25.01 -27.19 18.72
N ALA A 153 24.52 -26.85 19.91
CA ALA A 153 25.29 -26.85 21.14
C ALA A 153 25.37 -28.25 21.76
N ALA A 154 24.30 -29.04 21.70
CA ALA A 154 24.29 -30.43 22.17
C ALA A 154 25.23 -31.33 21.35
N ASP A 155 25.37 -31.09 20.04
CA ASP A 155 26.26 -31.86 19.15
C ASP A 155 27.76 -31.50 19.33
N ARG A 156 28.11 -30.53 20.19
CA ARG A 156 29.49 -30.06 20.43
C ARG A 156 30.10 -30.59 21.74
N PHE A 157 29.36 -31.39 22.50
CA PHE A 157 29.82 -32.06 23.72
C PHE A 157 29.61 -33.56 23.61
#